data_AF-A0A4Y6U6D5-F1
#
_entry.id   AF-A0A4Y6U6D5-F1
#
_cell.length_a   1.000
_cell.length_b   1.000
_cell.length_c   1.000
_cell.angle_alpha   90.00
_cell.angle_beta   90.00
_cell.angle_gamma   90.00
#
_symmetry.space_group_name_H-M   'P 1'
#
loop_
_entity.id
_entity.type
_entity.pdbx_description
1 polymer ?
#
loop_
_entity_poly.entity_id
_entity_poly.type
_entity_poly.pdbx_seq_one_letter_code
_entity_poly.pdbx_strand_id
1 'polypeptide(L)'
;MKPVASPAPTISRRLLGHTPKRVVARLLAGVSQRHWQVAGLVLRPLLLALLAGRLLQGRESLRSLKERLGWGGGKSLLAQGDGPLLWCHGASVGEVTALLPILDTLLGAHPTLNVLVTTATLNGQACAERALGHHNNPAPNAACHKACRHKAGKRFHTALAPWDVASWVGRFLRHWHPSALLLVENEIWPTTLGMVQAHNVPVLMVNARLSARSAKRWSWLPGLISPALAAMAWVQPATQPSSHRLRSLGAGRLLPAFNLKAHMPPPPAAPEQRAFFKRACAGRHVIVALSTHGGEEVLLARAAAWAAGLKKGNPQALKLLLVLVPRHPKRGPALAKALQAPLHSRHEVPKPDQNLWIVDSMGQTGAILRAAQAVIMGNTWTPQGQGHNVHEPLSLGLPVLVGPWLGAWGEVLDPWPPNLHQVGGAWVHGDTARSNSANRKGSSPFLKGLAHFMLHPPAPQAADPLVGAEKGPGVGALCRLIMGTIQH
;
A
#
# COMPACT_ATOMS: atom_id res chain seq x y z
N MET A 1 -25.24 -55.14 -54.53
CA MET A 1 -25.29 -55.79 -53.21
C MET A 1 -24.98 -54.76 -52.13
N LYS A 2 -25.90 -54.53 -51.20
CA LYS A 2 -25.73 -53.59 -50.07
C LYS A 2 -24.65 -54.10 -49.11
N PRO A 3 -23.75 -53.25 -48.59
CA PRO A 3 -23.07 -53.52 -47.33
C PRO A 3 -23.78 -52.81 -46.18
N VAL A 4 -24.40 -53.64 -45.35
CA VAL A 4 -24.45 -53.64 -43.88
C VAL A 4 -24.10 -52.34 -43.14
N ALA A 5 -25.06 -51.90 -42.32
CA ALA A 5 -24.91 -50.85 -41.32
C ALA A 5 -23.92 -51.25 -40.21
N SER A 6 -22.98 -50.35 -39.88
CA SER A 6 -22.16 -50.42 -38.66
C SER A 6 -22.86 -49.74 -37.48
N PRO A 7 -22.69 -50.26 -36.25
CA PRO A 7 -23.47 -49.85 -35.08
C PRO A 7 -22.96 -48.53 -34.46
N ALA A 8 -23.85 -47.90 -33.70
CA ALA A 8 -23.63 -46.67 -32.94
C ALA A 8 -22.39 -46.72 -32.02
N PRO A 9 -21.67 -45.59 -31.82
CA PRO A 9 -20.57 -45.54 -30.88
C PRO A 9 -21.09 -45.66 -29.45
N THR A 10 -20.72 -46.77 -28.83
CA THR A 10 -20.97 -47.13 -27.44
C THR A 10 -20.39 -46.10 -26.48
N ILE A 11 -21.19 -45.81 -25.47
CA ILE A 11 -20.95 -45.05 -24.24
C ILE A 11 -19.50 -45.25 -23.72
N SER A 12 -18.57 -44.37 -24.10
CA SER A 12 -17.20 -44.42 -23.53
C SER A 12 -16.46 -43.07 -23.51
N ARG A 13 -17.11 -41.95 -23.88
CA ARG A 13 -16.50 -40.61 -23.87
C ARG A 13 -16.93 -39.68 -22.73
N ARG A 14 -17.76 -40.12 -21.78
CA ARG A 14 -18.27 -39.24 -20.70
C ARG A 14 -17.51 -39.26 -19.37
N LEU A 15 -16.49 -40.11 -19.18
CA LEU A 15 -15.89 -40.29 -17.85
C LEU A 15 -14.43 -39.85 -17.67
N LEU A 16 -13.74 -39.34 -18.71
CA LEU A 16 -12.32 -38.98 -18.60
C LEU A 16 -12.02 -37.53 -19.02
N GLY A 17 -12.85 -36.59 -18.56
CA GLY A 17 -12.73 -35.15 -18.85
C GLY A 17 -12.57 -34.26 -17.62
N HIS A 18 -12.04 -34.78 -16.50
CA HIS A 18 -11.80 -33.97 -15.30
C HIS A 18 -10.34 -33.53 -15.25
N THR A 19 -10.07 -32.35 -15.81
CA THR A 19 -8.80 -31.65 -15.58
C THR A 19 -8.59 -31.49 -14.07
N PRO A 20 -7.36 -31.72 -13.52
CA PRO A 20 -7.08 -31.67 -12.08
C PRO A 20 -7.61 -30.40 -11.40
N LYS A 21 -7.61 -29.28 -12.13
CA LYS A 21 -8.12 -27.97 -11.68
C LYS A 21 -9.62 -27.99 -11.34
N ARG A 22 -10.45 -28.75 -12.06
CA ARG A 22 -11.91 -28.85 -11.81
C ARG A 22 -12.23 -29.69 -10.57
N VAL A 23 -11.46 -30.75 -10.32
CA VAL A 23 -11.60 -31.59 -9.12
C VAL A 23 -11.22 -30.78 -7.87
N VAL A 24 -10.07 -30.11 -7.90
CA VAL A 24 -9.62 -29.24 -6.81
C VAL A 24 -10.63 -28.12 -6.54
N ALA A 25 -11.17 -27.47 -7.57
CA ALA A 25 -12.17 -26.42 -7.41
C ALA A 25 -13.47 -26.92 -6.74
N ARG A 26 -13.95 -28.13 -7.09
CA ARG A 26 -15.13 -28.75 -6.45
C ARG A 26 -14.88 -29.08 -4.98
N LEU A 27 -13.70 -29.61 -4.65
CA LEU A 27 -13.31 -29.89 -3.27
C LEU A 27 -13.24 -28.60 -2.44
N LEU A 28 -12.60 -27.56 -2.98
CA LEU A 28 -12.51 -26.25 -2.31
C LEU A 28 -13.88 -25.58 -2.16
N ALA A 29 -14.80 -25.76 -3.11
CA ALA A 29 -16.15 -25.22 -3.00
C ALA A 29 -16.97 -25.83 -1.85
N GLY A 30 -16.66 -27.07 -1.45
CA GLY A 30 -17.28 -27.73 -0.30
C GLY A 30 -16.73 -27.28 1.05
N VAL A 31 -15.64 -26.49 1.08
CA VAL A 31 -15.05 -25.99 2.32
C VAL A 31 -15.95 -24.92 2.92
N SER A 32 -16.52 -25.22 4.08
CA SER A 32 -17.32 -24.28 4.89
C SER A 32 -16.49 -23.64 6.01
N GLN A 33 -17.03 -22.58 6.62
CA GLN A 33 -16.38 -21.90 7.74
C GLN A 33 -16.05 -22.86 8.91
N ARG A 34 -16.92 -23.84 9.20
CA ARG A 34 -16.66 -24.84 10.25
C ARG A 34 -15.44 -25.70 9.93
N HIS A 35 -15.28 -26.13 8.68
CA HIS A 35 -14.09 -26.88 8.26
C HIS A 35 -12.81 -26.06 8.43
N TRP A 36 -12.85 -24.76 8.10
CA TRP A 36 -11.72 -23.85 8.30
C TRP A 36 -11.36 -23.66 9.77
N GLN A 37 -12.37 -23.52 10.64
CA GLN A 37 -12.17 -23.42 12.09
C GLN A 37 -11.53 -24.70 12.66
N VAL A 38 -12.02 -25.88 12.26
CA VAL A 38 -11.45 -27.17 12.68
C VAL A 38 -10.02 -27.32 12.17
N ALA A 39 -9.75 -26.96 10.92
CA ALA A 39 -8.40 -26.99 10.36
C ALA A 39 -7.43 -26.10 11.18
N GLY A 40 -7.86 -24.90 11.57
CA GLY A 40 -7.07 -24.02 12.44
C GLY A 40 -6.77 -24.64 13.82
N LEU A 41 -7.72 -25.38 14.41
CA LEU A 41 -7.51 -26.09 15.66
C LEU A 41 -6.54 -27.27 15.51
N VAL A 42 -6.65 -28.04 14.42
CA VAL A 42 -5.76 -29.16 14.11
C VAL A 42 -4.33 -28.67 13.83
N LEU A 43 -4.18 -27.53 13.15
CA LEU A 43 -2.88 -26.92 12.85
C LEU A 43 -2.27 -26.15 14.02
N ARG A 44 -2.99 -25.99 15.13
CA ARG A 44 -2.54 -25.26 16.32
C ARG A 44 -1.14 -25.64 16.82
N PRO A 45 -0.74 -26.92 16.99
CA PRO A 45 0.62 -27.26 17.43
C PRO A 45 1.70 -26.77 16.45
N LEU A 46 1.46 -26.89 15.13
CA LEU A 46 2.38 -26.38 14.12
C LEU A 46 2.48 -24.85 14.19
N LEU A 47 1.34 -24.16 14.35
CA LEU A 47 1.32 -22.70 14.49
C LEU A 47 2.07 -22.22 15.74
N LEU A 48 1.97 -22.96 16.85
CA LEU A 48 2.76 -22.71 18.07
C LEU A 48 4.25 -22.90 17.83
N ALA A 49 4.66 -23.97 17.13
CA ALA A 49 6.05 -24.20 16.76
C ALA A 49 6.60 -23.06 15.86
N LEU A 50 5.80 -22.58 14.90
CA LEU A 50 6.17 -21.43 14.05
C LEU A 50 6.33 -20.14 14.86
N LEU A 51 5.45 -19.89 15.83
CA LEU A 51 5.56 -18.74 16.73
C LEU A 51 6.80 -18.85 17.63
N ALA A 52 7.10 -20.03 18.17
CA ALA A 52 8.30 -20.28 18.96
C ALA A 52 9.56 -20.05 18.11
N GLY A 53 9.60 -20.54 16.87
CA GLY A 53 10.69 -20.27 15.94
C GLY A 53 10.89 -18.78 15.66
N ARG A 54 9.80 -18.01 15.50
CA ARG A 54 9.88 -16.55 15.34
C ARG A 54 10.39 -15.82 16.58
N LEU A 55 10.03 -16.31 17.77
CA LEU A 55 10.55 -15.82 19.05
C LEU A 55 12.06 -16.07 19.16
N LEU A 56 12.52 -17.29 18.84
CA LEU A 56 13.93 -17.66 18.84
C LEU A 56 14.76 -16.84 17.83
N GLN A 57 14.15 -16.44 16.70
CA GLN A 57 14.77 -15.58 15.70
C GLN A 57 14.76 -14.08 16.07
N GLY A 58 14.24 -13.70 17.25
CA GLY A 58 14.11 -12.30 17.67
C GLY A 58 13.12 -11.48 16.84
N ARG A 59 12.23 -12.13 16.07
CA ARG A 59 11.23 -11.46 15.21
C ARG A 59 9.93 -11.15 15.96
N GLU A 60 9.76 -11.70 17.15
CA GLU A 60 8.61 -11.56 18.03
C GLU A 60 9.12 -11.45 19.48
N SER A 61 8.32 -10.90 20.38
CA SER A 61 8.56 -10.87 21.83
C SER A 61 7.58 -11.79 22.55
N LEU A 62 7.82 -12.09 23.84
CA LEU A 62 6.86 -12.83 24.65
C LEU A 62 5.50 -12.11 24.75
N ARG A 63 5.51 -10.77 24.77
CA ARG A 63 4.28 -9.96 24.72
C ARG A 63 3.54 -10.18 23.40
N SER A 64 4.23 -10.08 22.26
CA SER A 64 3.59 -10.25 20.95
C SER A 64 3.04 -11.66 20.75
N LEU A 65 3.73 -12.68 21.28
CA LEU A 65 3.26 -14.06 21.26
C LEU A 65 1.96 -14.23 22.06
N LYS A 66 1.89 -13.66 23.28
CA LYS A 66 0.66 -13.67 24.09
C LYS A 66 -0.50 -13.01 23.35
N GLU A 67 -0.27 -11.87 22.72
CA GLU A 67 -1.27 -11.15 21.93
C GLU A 67 -1.77 -11.99 20.74
N ARG A 68 -0.86 -12.62 19.97
CA ARG A 68 -1.21 -13.50 18.83
C ARG A 68 -1.99 -14.76 19.22
N LEU A 69 -1.84 -15.22 20.47
CA LEU A 69 -2.61 -16.31 21.05
C LEU A 69 -3.94 -15.86 21.67
N GLY A 70 -4.29 -14.58 21.53
CA GLY A 70 -5.55 -14.00 22.01
C GLY A 70 -5.60 -13.73 23.51
N TRP A 71 -4.47 -13.71 24.22
CA TRP A 71 -4.44 -13.40 25.66
C TRP A 71 -4.64 -11.91 25.99
N GLY A 72 -4.70 -11.05 24.97
CA GLY A 72 -4.80 -9.60 25.14
C GLY A 72 -3.46 -8.96 25.49
N GLY A 73 -3.17 -7.81 24.86
CA GLY A 73 -2.01 -6.99 25.17
C GLY A 73 -2.33 -6.04 26.33
N GLY A 74 -2.32 -6.54 27.56
CA GLY A 74 -2.59 -5.73 28.76
C GLY A 74 -3.80 -6.21 29.58
N LYS A 75 -4.20 -5.39 30.58
CA LYS A 75 -5.42 -5.64 31.36
C LYS A 75 -6.64 -5.32 30.48
N SER A 76 -7.58 -6.25 30.34
CA SER A 76 -8.90 -5.97 29.79
C SER A 76 -9.53 -4.87 30.64
N LEU A 77 -9.82 -3.72 30.04
CA LEU A 77 -10.43 -2.59 30.73
C LEU A 77 -11.96 -2.57 30.61
N LEU A 78 -12.59 -3.76 30.57
CA LEU A 78 -14.00 -3.88 30.98
C LEU A 78 -14.27 -3.35 32.41
N ALA A 79 -13.26 -2.90 33.15
CA ALA A 79 -13.37 -2.32 34.48
C ALA A 79 -13.00 -0.82 34.60
N GLN A 80 -12.80 -0.05 33.51
CA GLN A 80 -12.36 1.37 33.63
C GLN A 80 -13.20 2.44 32.90
N GLY A 81 -14.37 2.13 32.32
CA GLY A 81 -15.32 3.17 31.88
C GLY A 81 -16.51 2.63 31.07
N ASP A 82 -17.70 3.15 31.37
CA ASP A 82 -19.05 2.65 30.98
C ASP A 82 -19.42 2.72 29.47
N GLY A 83 -18.45 2.66 28.55
CA GLY A 83 -18.67 2.87 27.12
C GLY A 83 -18.40 1.65 26.24
N PRO A 84 -19.06 1.54 25.07
CA PRO A 84 -18.85 0.44 24.12
C PRO A 84 -17.40 0.41 23.61
N LEU A 85 -16.90 -0.78 23.28
CA LEU A 85 -15.55 -0.97 22.71
C LEU A 85 -15.63 -1.17 21.19
N LEU A 86 -15.09 -0.23 20.42
CA LEU A 86 -14.89 -0.40 18.99
C LEU A 86 -13.54 -1.08 18.73
N TRP A 87 -13.56 -2.29 18.21
CA TRP A 87 -12.38 -2.98 17.72
C TRP A 87 -12.09 -2.54 16.28
N CYS A 88 -10.98 -1.85 16.07
CA CYS A 88 -10.49 -1.49 14.75
C CYS A 88 -9.28 -2.35 14.37
N HIS A 89 -9.18 -2.76 13.12
CA HIS A 89 -8.06 -3.55 12.62
C HIS A 89 -7.44 -2.92 11.37
N GLY A 90 -6.14 -2.65 11.46
CA GLY A 90 -5.28 -2.29 10.33
C GLY A 90 -3.99 -3.11 10.40
N ALA A 91 -3.77 -4.02 9.47
CA ALA A 91 -2.68 -4.98 9.48
C ALA A 91 -1.29 -4.32 9.42
N SER A 92 -1.19 -3.19 8.70
CA SER A 92 0.06 -2.49 8.40
C SER A 92 0.08 -1.02 8.85
N VAL A 93 1.27 -0.38 8.81
CA VAL A 93 1.45 1.06 9.08
C VAL A 93 0.53 1.93 8.22
N GLY A 94 0.35 1.56 6.94
CA GLY A 94 -0.47 2.34 6.02
C GLY A 94 -1.96 2.28 6.36
N GLU A 95 -2.45 1.13 6.80
CA GLU A 95 -3.85 0.95 7.22
C GLU A 95 -4.11 1.59 8.59
N VAL A 96 -3.18 1.48 9.53
CA VAL A 96 -3.24 2.21 10.80
C VAL A 96 -3.31 3.71 10.54
N THR A 97 -2.46 4.24 9.65
CA THR A 97 -2.47 5.67 9.31
C THR A 97 -3.81 6.08 8.68
N ALA A 98 -4.36 5.24 7.79
CA ALA A 98 -5.67 5.49 7.18
C ALA A 98 -6.83 5.47 8.20
N LEU A 99 -6.69 4.71 9.29
CA LEU A 99 -7.68 4.62 10.36
C LEU A 99 -7.70 5.88 11.26
N LEU A 100 -6.58 6.58 11.42
CA LEU A 100 -6.46 7.69 12.39
C LEU A 100 -7.50 8.82 12.19
N PRO A 101 -7.77 9.34 10.98
CA PRO A 101 -8.76 10.41 10.80
C PRO A 101 -10.19 9.94 11.11
N ILE A 102 -10.50 8.67 10.86
CA ILE A 102 -11.80 8.07 11.21
C ILE A 102 -11.94 8.05 12.73
N LEU A 103 -10.91 7.59 13.45
CA LEU A 103 -10.92 7.55 14.91
C LEU A 103 -11.05 8.95 15.53
N ASP A 104 -10.33 9.94 15.00
CA ASP A 104 -10.41 11.33 15.48
C ASP A 104 -11.83 11.88 15.37
N THR A 105 -12.49 11.62 14.23
CA THR A 105 -13.88 12.03 14.00
C THR A 105 -14.85 11.29 14.93
N LEU A 106 -14.72 9.97 15.05
CA LEU A 106 -15.61 9.15 15.88
C LEU A 106 -15.51 9.50 17.36
N LEU A 107 -14.31 9.75 17.86
CA LEU A 107 -14.09 10.13 19.27
C LEU A 107 -14.50 11.55 19.56
N GLY A 108 -14.47 12.43 18.56
CA GLY A 108 -15.09 13.75 18.64
C GLY A 108 -16.61 13.67 18.83
N ALA A 109 -17.27 12.75 18.12
CA ALA A 109 -18.72 12.57 18.16
C ALA A 109 -19.21 11.69 19.33
N HIS A 110 -18.40 10.73 19.77
CA HIS A 110 -18.75 9.77 20.82
C HIS A 110 -17.68 9.76 21.93
N PRO A 111 -17.75 10.69 22.89
CA PRO A 111 -16.73 10.83 23.92
C PRO A 111 -16.55 9.57 24.79
N THR A 112 -17.61 8.77 24.99
CA THR A 112 -17.60 7.56 25.82
C THR A 112 -17.04 6.33 25.10
N LEU A 113 -16.78 6.39 23.79
CA LEU A 113 -16.32 5.25 23.00
C LEU A 113 -14.90 4.82 23.41
N ASN A 114 -14.72 3.54 23.71
CA ASN A 114 -13.42 2.92 23.89
C ASN A 114 -12.93 2.36 22.55
N VAL A 115 -11.62 2.42 22.28
CA VAL A 115 -11.05 1.97 21.00
C VAL A 115 -9.91 0.98 21.22
N LEU A 116 -10.05 -0.21 20.62
CA LEU A 116 -8.97 -1.18 20.49
C LEU A 116 -8.47 -1.19 19.05
N VAL A 117 -7.22 -0.78 18.82
CA VAL A 117 -6.57 -0.90 17.51
C VAL A 117 -5.69 -2.15 17.49
N THR A 118 -6.01 -3.06 16.59
CA THR A 118 -5.20 -4.25 16.35
C THR A 118 -4.42 -4.18 15.05
N THR A 119 -3.23 -4.79 15.04
CA THR A 119 -2.39 -4.87 13.84
C THR A 119 -1.85 -6.29 13.64
N ALA A 120 -1.43 -6.61 12.42
CA ALA A 120 -0.75 -7.88 12.14
C ALA A 120 0.77 -7.76 12.34
N THR A 121 1.31 -6.56 12.09
CA THR A 121 2.74 -6.24 12.11
C THR A 121 3.15 -5.44 13.34
N LEU A 122 4.36 -5.71 13.85
CA LEU A 122 4.98 -4.95 14.95
C LEU A 122 5.19 -3.48 14.59
N ASN A 123 5.55 -3.18 13.35
CA ASN A 123 5.68 -1.79 12.89
C ASN A 123 4.33 -1.06 12.88
N GLY A 124 3.25 -1.75 12.49
CA GLY A 124 1.89 -1.23 12.60
C GLY A 124 1.53 -0.94 14.06
N GLN A 125 1.82 -1.87 14.98
CA GLN A 125 1.54 -1.69 16.41
C GLN A 125 2.30 -0.50 16.97
N ALA A 126 3.62 -0.40 16.71
CA ALA A 126 4.43 0.72 17.13
C ALA A 126 3.94 2.05 16.53
N CYS A 127 3.43 2.04 15.29
CA CYS A 127 2.81 3.21 14.69
C CYS A 127 1.51 3.62 15.42
N ALA A 128 0.65 2.65 15.75
CA ALA A 128 -0.59 2.88 16.49
C ALA A 128 -0.29 3.42 17.90
N GLU A 129 0.65 2.80 18.63
CA GLU A 129 1.08 3.23 19.97
C GLU A 129 1.59 4.68 19.97
N ARG A 130 2.40 5.05 18.98
CA ARG A 130 2.92 6.42 18.81
C ARG A 130 1.83 7.43 18.45
N ALA A 131 0.89 7.04 17.59
CA ALA A 131 -0.18 7.92 17.13
C ALA A 131 -1.24 8.17 18.20
N LEU A 132 -1.57 7.14 18.98
CA LEU A 132 -2.66 7.13 19.96
C LEU A 132 -2.20 7.41 21.40
N GLY A 133 -0.89 7.53 21.63
CA GLY A 133 -0.35 8.10 22.87
C GLY A 133 -0.42 7.18 24.08
N HIS A 134 0.08 5.94 23.99
CA HIS A 134 0.33 5.17 25.21
C HIS A 134 1.55 5.74 25.97
N HIS A 135 1.31 6.17 27.22
CA HIS A 135 2.36 6.47 28.20
C HIS A 135 3.32 5.27 28.28
N ASN A 136 4.58 5.49 27.88
CA ASN A 136 5.83 4.86 28.39
C ASN A 136 7.01 4.96 27.41
N ASN A 137 6.88 5.55 26.22
CA ASN A 137 8.05 5.85 25.39
C ASN A 137 7.87 7.09 24.49
N PRO A 138 8.41 8.26 24.87
CA PRO A 138 8.52 9.39 23.95
C PRO A 138 9.65 9.12 22.96
N ALA A 139 9.35 8.47 21.84
CA ALA A 139 10.29 8.48 20.72
C ALA A 139 10.27 9.88 20.06
N PRO A 140 11.44 10.50 19.83
CA PRO A 140 11.53 11.79 19.19
C PRO A 140 11.14 11.65 17.71
N ASN A 141 10.41 12.62 17.16
CA ASN A 141 10.26 12.85 15.72
C ASN A 141 9.10 12.15 14.97
N ALA A 142 7.99 11.81 15.62
CA ALA A 142 6.72 11.65 14.91
C ALA A 142 5.84 12.88 15.16
N ALA A 143 5.71 13.73 14.14
CA ALA A 143 4.68 14.75 14.04
C ALA A 143 3.31 14.08 13.91
N CYS A 144 2.84 13.44 14.99
CA CYS A 144 1.51 12.89 15.11
C CYS A 144 0.51 14.04 15.24
N HIS A 145 -0.70 13.86 14.68
CA HIS A 145 -1.81 14.80 14.82
C HIS A 145 -1.93 15.27 16.27
N LYS A 146 -1.80 16.59 16.48
CA LYS A 146 -2.01 17.24 17.78
C LYS A 146 -3.37 16.86 18.38
N ALA A 147 -4.38 16.60 17.54
CA ALA A 147 -5.75 16.27 17.96
C ALA A 147 -5.85 14.98 18.80
N CYS A 148 -5.20 13.88 18.39
CA CYS A 148 -5.26 12.62 19.13
C CYS A 148 -4.55 12.69 20.49
N ARG A 149 -3.43 13.44 20.60
CA ARG A 149 -2.65 13.53 21.85
C ARG A 149 -3.39 14.25 22.98
N HIS A 150 -4.25 15.22 22.66
CA HIS A 150 -4.95 16.02 23.67
C HIS A 150 -6.24 15.38 24.21
N LYS A 151 -6.72 14.29 23.59
CA LYS A 151 -7.94 13.57 24.00
C LYS A 151 -7.71 12.10 24.37
N ALA A 152 -6.50 11.59 24.17
CA ALA A 152 -6.09 10.23 24.54
C ALA A 152 -5.86 10.09 26.04
N GLY A 153 -6.96 9.99 26.79
CA GLY A 153 -6.94 9.37 28.12
C GLY A 153 -6.79 7.84 28.04
N LYS A 154 -7.07 7.15 29.16
CA LYS A 154 -7.04 5.68 29.36
C LYS A 154 -7.96 4.82 28.44
N ARG A 155 -8.43 5.34 27.30
CA ARG A 155 -9.50 4.76 26.45
C ARG A 155 -9.02 4.13 25.14
N PHE A 156 -7.72 4.19 24.88
CA PHE A 156 -7.10 3.53 23.74
C PHE A 156 -6.32 2.29 24.18
N HIS A 157 -6.41 1.26 23.35
CA HIS A 157 -5.62 0.05 23.48
C HIS A 157 -5.03 -0.33 22.14
N THR A 158 -3.80 -0.83 22.18
CA THR A 158 -3.13 -1.38 21.00
C THR A 158 -2.66 -2.80 21.29
N ALA A 159 -2.98 -3.73 20.39
CA ALA A 159 -2.54 -5.12 20.49
C ALA A 159 -2.26 -5.70 19.11
N LEU A 160 -1.54 -6.80 19.03
CA LEU A 160 -1.56 -7.62 17.83
C LEU A 160 -2.86 -8.41 17.75
N ALA A 161 -3.40 -8.53 16.54
CA ALA A 161 -4.53 -9.39 16.30
C ALA A 161 -4.16 -10.86 16.55
N PRO A 162 -5.05 -11.66 17.17
CA PRO A 162 -4.84 -13.09 17.33
C PRO A 162 -4.75 -13.76 15.97
N TRP A 163 -3.99 -14.83 15.80
CA TRP A 163 -4.10 -15.58 14.54
C TRP A 163 -5.49 -16.22 14.43
N ASP A 164 -5.95 -16.48 13.19
CA ASP A 164 -7.30 -16.91 12.82
C ASP A 164 -7.62 -18.38 13.23
N VAL A 165 -7.39 -18.70 14.50
CA VAL A 165 -7.59 -20.00 15.14
C VAL A 165 -8.72 -19.85 16.16
N ALA A 166 -9.74 -20.70 16.08
CA ALA A 166 -10.97 -20.54 16.85
C ALA A 166 -10.73 -20.41 18.37
N SER A 167 -9.82 -21.22 18.93
CA SER A 167 -9.51 -21.15 20.37
C SER A 167 -8.83 -19.83 20.80
N TRP A 168 -8.06 -19.19 19.91
CA TRP A 168 -7.34 -17.95 20.19
C TRP A 168 -8.23 -16.73 19.96
N VAL A 169 -9.00 -16.73 18.86
CA VAL A 169 -10.03 -15.72 18.60
C VAL A 169 -11.08 -15.74 19.72
N GLY A 170 -11.56 -16.91 20.13
CA GLY A 170 -12.52 -17.02 21.24
C GLY A 170 -11.98 -16.47 22.55
N ARG A 171 -10.69 -16.67 22.84
CA ARG A 171 -10.03 -16.07 24.01
C ARG A 171 -9.98 -14.55 23.88
N PHE A 172 -9.63 -14.04 22.69
CA PHE A 172 -9.57 -12.61 22.42
C PHE A 172 -10.95 -11.94 22.59
N LEU A 173 -12.01 -12.54 22.04
CA LEU A 173 -13.38 -12.01 22.16
C LEU A 173 -13.87 -12.01 23.61
N ARG A 174 -13.59 -13.06 24.39
CA ARG A 174 -13.89 -13.11 25.83
C ARG A 174 -13.04 -12.16 26.68
N HIS A 175 -11.89 -11.72 26.17
CA HIS A 175 -11.07 -10.76 26.89
C HIS A 175 -11.55 -9.33 26.62
N TRP A 176 -11.81 -8.99 25.35
CA TRP A 176 -12.10 -7.60 24.95
C TRP A 176 -13.58 -7.26 24.88
N HIS A 177 -14.46 -8.23 24.60
CA HIS A 177 -15.91 -8.01 24.42
C HIS A 177 -16.25 -6.81 23.51
N PRO A 178 -15.78 -6.81 22.24
CA PRO A 178 -16.01 -5.69 21.33
C PRO A 178 -17.50 -5.54 20.99
N SER A 179 -17.97 -4.29 20.93
CA SER A 179 -19.32 -3.93 20.52
C SER A 179 -19.46 -3.81 19.00
N ALA A 180 -18.36 -3.63 18.28
CA ALA A 180 -18.29 -3.63 16.81
C ALA A 180 -16.86 -3.91 16.34
N LEU A 181 -16.72 -4.41 15.11
CA LEU A 181 -15.43 -4.62 14.43
C LEU A 181 -15.35 -3.79 13.15
N LEU A 182 -14.39 -2.87 13.07
CA LEU A 182 -14.04 -2.09 11.88
C LEU A 182 -12.75 -2.62 11.22
N LEU A 183 -12.86 -3.18 10.02
CA LEU A 183 -11.75 -3.68 9.21
C LEU A 183 -11.32 -2.63 8.18
N VAL A 184 -10.02 -2.45 8.00
CA VAL A 184 -9.47 -1.60 6.94
C VAL A 184 -8.95 -2.47 5.80
N GLU A 185 -9.29 -2.12 4.56
CA GLU A 185 -8.87 -2.79 3.33
C GLU A 185 -9.33 -4.25 3.20
N ASN A 186 -8.42 -5.23 3.19
CA ASN A 186 -8.72 -6.60 2.73
C ASN A 186 -8.41 -7.65 3.80
N GLU A 187 -8.83 -7.38 5.03
CA GLU A 187 -8.62 -8.25 6.19
C GLU A 187 -9.80 -9.20 6.38
N ILE A 188 -9.91 -10.18 5.47
CA ILE A 188 -10.97 -11.21 5.47
C ILE A 188 -10.47 -12.48 6.17
N TRP A 189 -10.94 -12.70 7.39
CA TRP A 189 -10.45 -13.75 8.29
C TRP A 189 -11.61 -14.69 8.62
N PRO A 190 -11.77 -15.83 7.92
CA PRO A 190 -13.02 -16.60 7.98
C PRO A 190 -13.39 -17.10 9.37
N THR A 191 -12.42 -17.53 10.20
CA THR A 191 -12.72 -17.96 11.57
C THR A 191 -13.17 -16.77 12.41
N THR A 192 -12.42 -15.68 12.37
CA THR A 192 -12.71 -14.45 13.11
C THR A 192 -14.08 -13.89 12.75
N LEU A 193 -14.37 -13.75 11.45
CA LEU A 193 -15.65 -13.24 10.94
C LEU A 193 -16.83 -14.12 11.35
N GLY A 194 -16.70 -15.45 11.25
CA GLY A 194 -17.74 -16.36 11.71
C GLY A 194 -17.97 -16.29 13.22
N MET A 195 -16.91 -16.09 14.02
CA MET A 195 -17.02 -16.01 15.47
C MET A 195 -17.61 -14.68 15.94
N VAL A 196 -17.20 -13.53 15.39
CA VAL A 196 -17.80 -12.23 15.75
C VAL A 196 -19.29 -12.19 15.39
N GLN A 197 -19.67 -12.78 14.26
CA GLN A 197 -21.08 -12.92 13.86
C GLN A 197 -21.86 -13.80 14.84
N ALA A 198 -21.31 -14.94 15.28
CA ALA A 198 -21.93 -15.78 16.30
C ALA A 198 -22.08 -15.08 17.67
N HIS A 199 -21.28 -14.05 17.93
CA HIS A 199 -21.38 -13.18 19.11
C HIS A 199 -22.22 -11.91 18.87
N ASN A 200 -22.95 -11.80 17.74
CA ASN A 200 -23.74 -10.64 17.36
C ASN A 200 -22.94 -9.32 17.30
N VAL A 201 -21.64 -9.39 17.04
CA VAL A 201 -20.79 -8.20 16.89
C VAL A 201 -20.85 -7.74 15.43
N PRO A 202 -21.39 -6.55 15.13
CA PRO A 202 -21.47 -6.04 13.77
C PRO A 202 -20.07 -5.79 13.20
N VAL A 203 -19.86 -6.25 11.96
CA VAL A 203 -18.60 -6.07 11.22
C VAL A 203 -18.80 -5.04 10.12
N LEU A 204 -17.91 -4.07 10.07
CA LEU A 204 -17.86 -3.00 9.09
C LEU A 204 -16.51 -3.07 8.39
N MET A 205 -16.46 -2.85 7.07
CA MET A 205 -15.21 -2.82 6.32
C MET A 205 -15.09 -1.54 5.52
N VAL A 206 -14.00 -0.79 5.73
CA VAL A 206 -13.72 0.48 5.05
C VAL A 206 -12.55 0.37 4.08
N ASN A 207 -12.62 1.17 3.02
CA ASN A 207 -11.60 1.20 1.98
C ASN A 207 -11.33 -0.20 1.39
N ALA A 208 -12.37 -1.03 1.28
CA ALA A 208 -12.26 -2.43 0.91
C ALA A 208 -11.69 -2.55 -0.51
N ARG A 209 -10.53 -3.21 -0.62
CA ARG A 209 -9.82 -3.34 -1.89
C ARG A 209 -9.63 -4.80 -2.22
N LEU A 210 -10.15 -5.22 -3.36
CA LEU A 210 -10.06 -6.60 -3.78
C LEU A 210 -9.56 -6.69 -5.21
N SER A 211 -8.29 -7.08 -5.38
CA SER A 211 -7.69 -7.26 -6.71
C SER A 211 -8.39 -8.37 -7.51
N ALA A 212 -8.29 -8.34 -8.84
CA ALA A 212 -8.83 -9.41 -9.70
C ALA A 212 -8.26 -10.80 -9.33
N ARG A 213 -6.96 -10.85 -8.98
CA ARG A 213 -6.28 -12.08 -8.56
C ARG A 213 -6.85 -12.61 -7.25
N SER A 214 -7.05 -11.75 -6.28
CA SER A 214 -7.65 -12.12 -4.98
C SER A 214 -9.09 -12.57 -5.15
N ALA A 215 -9.89 -11.86 -5.96
CA ALA A 215 -11.28 -12.24 -6.23
C ALA A 215 -11.39 -13.64 -6.86
N LYS A 216 -10.53 -13.95 -7.84
CA LYS A 216 -10.48 -15.27 -8.47
C LYS A 216 -10.06 -16.39 -7.50
N ARG A 217 -9.18 -16.10 -6.54
CA ARG A 217 -8.82 -17.09 -5.50
C ARG A 217 -9.98 -17.33 -4.54
N TRP A 218 -10.63 -16.25 -4.09
CA TRP A 218 -11.78 -16.36 -3.20
C TRP A 218 -12.99 -17.03 -3.86
N SER A 219 -13.16 -16.88 -5.19
CA SER A 219 -14.23 -17.58 -5.91
C SER A 219 -14.10 -19.11 -5.91
N TRP A 220 -12.94 -19.66 -5.53
CA TRP A 220 -12.77 -21.11 -5.35
C TRP A 220 -13.23 -21.59 -3.96
N LEU A 221 -13.45 -20.68 -3.02
CA LEU A 221 -13.84 -20.97 -1.63
C LEU A 221 -15.15 -20.25 -1.26
N PRO A 222 -16.25 -20.37 -2.04
CA PRO A 222 -17.50 -19.67 -1.81
C PRO A 222 -18.08 -19.91 -0.40
N GLY A 223 -17.93 -21.13 0.14
CA GLY A 223 -18.40 -21.48 1.50
C GLY A 223 -17.64 -20.80 2.64
N LEU A 224 -16.50 -20.15 2.37
CA LEU A 224 -15.76 -19.32 3.32
C LEU A 224 -16.10 -17.84 3.15
N ILE A 225 -15.96 -17.34 1.91
CA ILE A 225 -16.03 -15.91 1.63
C ILE A 225 -17.47 -15.38 1.64
N SER A 226 -18.43 -16.11 1.06
CA SER A 226 -19.78 -15.60 0.88
C SER A 226 -20.49 -15.39 2.21
N PRO A 227 -20.48 -16.34 3.17
CA PRO A 227 -21.09 -16.10 4.48
C PRO A 227 -20.38 -14.98 5.25
N ALA A 228 -19.04 -14.91 5.13
CA ALA A 228 -18.24 -13.90 5.80
C ALA A 228 -18.58 -12.48 5.33
N LEU A 229 -18.73 -12.25 4.01
CA LEU A 229 -19.09 -10.96 3.44
C LEU A 229 -20.59 -10.63 3.58
N ALA A 230 -21.46 -11.63 3.44
CA ALA A 230 -22.91 -11.42 3.47
C ALA A 230 -23.40 -10.91 4.83
N ALA A 231 -22.79 -11.37 5.92
CA ALA A 231 -23.15 -10.98 7.28
C ALA A 231 -22.38 -9.75 7.80
N MET A 232 -21.62 -9.06 6.95
CA MET A 232 -21.09 -7.73 7.29
C MET A 232 -22.22 -6.71 7.29
N ALA A 233 -22.23 -5.82 8.30
CA ALA A 233 -23.22 -4.76 8.42
C ALA A 233 -23.18 -3.83 7.20
N TRP A 234 -21.97 -3.51 6.72
CA TRP A 234 -21.73 -2.95 5.39
C TRP A 234 -20.25 -3.03 5.01
N VAL A 235 -19.99 -2.90 3.71
CA VAL A 235 -18.65 -2.85 3.12
C VAL A 235 -18.56 -1.60 2.25
N GLN A 236 -17.52 -0.80 2.44
CA GLN A 236 -17.23 0.41 1.68
C GLN A 236 -16.04 0.15 0.74
N PRO A 237 -16.28 -0.14 -0.56
CA PRO A 237 -15.21 -0.39 -1.52
C PRO A 237 -14.33 0.84 -1.73
N ALA A 238 -13.04 0.63 -1.99
CA ALA A 238 -12.12 1.71 -2.37
C ALA A 238 -12.37 2.23 -3.80
N THR A 239 -12.80 1.33 -4.70
CA THR A 239 -12.98 1.61 -6.14
C THR A 239 -14.20 0.88 -6.70
N GLN A 240 -14.72 1.33 -7.85
CA GLN A 240 -15.83 0.66 -8.53
C GLN A 240 -15.49 -0.78 -8.95
N PRO A 241 -14.30 -1.10 -9.52
CA PRO A 241 -13.90 -2.48 -9.76
C PRO A 241 -13.92 -3.36 -8.49
N SER A 242 -13.50 -2.82 -7.35
CA SER A 242 -13.57 -3.55 -6.07
C SER A 242 -15.02 -3.81 -5.65
N SER A 243 -15.92 -2.83 -5.87
CA SER A 243 -17.37 -2.98 -5.61
C SER A 243 -17.96 -4.17 -6.36
N HIS A 244 -17.72 -4.27 -7.67
CA HIS A 244 -18.21 -5.39 -8.48
C HIS A 244 -17.70 -6.75 -7.98
N ARG A 245 -16.42 -6.85 -7.63
CA ARG A 245 -15.81 -8.09 -7.16
C ARG A 245 -16.35 -8.51 -5.79
N LEU A 246 -16.46 -7.57 -4.85
CA LEU A 246 -17.04 -7.82 -3.53
C LEU A 246 -18.50 -8.29 -3.64
N ARG A 247 -19.29 -7.65 -4.51
CA ARG A 247 -20.66 -8.09 -4.82
C ARG A 247 -20.69 -9.51 -5.37
N SER A 248 -19.81 -9.82 -6.32
CA SER A 248 -19.74 -11.17 -6.94
C SER A 248 -19.35 -12.28 -5.96
N LEU A 249 -18.71 -11.93 -4.84
CA LEU A 249 -18.33 -12.88 -3.79
C LEU A 249 -19.36 -12.96 -2.65
N GLY A 250 -20.49 -12.27 -2.75
CA GLY A 250 -21.58 -12.36 -1.78
C GLY A 250 -21.67 -11.23 -0.76
N ALA A 251 -20.97 -10.10 -0.96
CA ALA A 251 -21.18 -8.93 -0.12
C ALA A 251 -22.61 -8.38 -0.28
N GLY A 252 -23.37 -8.32 0.81
CA GLY A 252 -24.76 -7.89 0.80
C GLY A 252 -24.92 -6.37 0.67
N ARG A 253 -24.47 -5.63 1.69
CA ARG A 253 -24.61 -4.17 1.75
C ARG A 253 -23.31 -3.46 1.38
N LEU A 254 -23.26 -2.90 0.16
CA LEU A 254 -22.13 -2.12 -0.34
C LEU A 254 -22.45 -0.62 -0.34
N LEU A 255 -21.57 0.18 0.25
CA LEU A 255 -21.63 1.64 0.19
C LEU A 255 -20.94 2.19 -1.09
N PRO A 256 -21.18 3.47 -1.48
CA PRO A 256 -20.63 4.06 -2.70
C PRO A 256 -19.11 4.16 -2.68
N ALA A 257 -18.40 3.63 -3.67
CA ALA A 257 -16.94 3.52 -3.65
C ALA A 257 -16.21 4.82 -3.22
N PHE A 258 -15.31 4.71 -2.25
CA PHE A 258 -14.59 5.82 -1.64
C PHE A 258 -13.17 5.38 -1.26
N ASN A 259 -12.17 6.02 -1.87
CA ASN A 259 -10.76 5.76 -1.57
C ASN A 259 -10.31 6.62 -0.38
N LEU A 260 -10.21 5.99 0.79
CA LEU A 260 -9.80 6.66 2.03
C LEU A 260 -8.38 7.22 1.93
N LYS A 261 -7.46 6.50 1.28
CA LYS A 261 -6.06 6.93 1.14
C LYS A 261 -5.91 8.19 0.29
N ALA A 262 -6.81 8.41 -0.66
CA ALA A 262 -6.82 9.62 -1.50
C ALA A 262 -7.24 10.88 -0.73
N HIS A 263 -7.92 10.72 0.41
CA HIS A 263 -8.44 11.82 1.22
C HIS A 263 -7.65 12.00 2.53
N MET A 264 -6.48 11.37 2.62
CA MET A 264 -5.60 11.52 3.78
C MET A 264 -4.98 12.92 3.81
N PRO A 265 -4.80 13.50 5.01
CA PRO A 265 -4.06 14.74 5.14
C PRO A 265 -2.62 14.55 4.63
N PRO A 266 -1.98 15.62 4.13
CA PRO A 266 -0.63 15.54 3.63
C PRO A 266 0.35 15.03 4.69
N PRO A 267 1.38 14.26 4.29
CA PRO A 267 2.31 13.67 5.24
C PRO A 267 2.90 14.77 6.15
N PRO A 268 2.96 14.52 7.47
CA PRO A 268 3.42 15.53 8.41
C PRO A 268 4.91 15.80 8.21
N ALA A 269 5.35 16.98 8.62
CA ALA A 269 6.74 17.39 8.49
C ALA A 269 7.07 18.41 9.57
N ALA A 270 8.01 18.05 10.45
CA ALA A 270 8.45 18.90 11.54
C ALA A 270 9.06 20.21 11.00
N PRO A 271 8.85 21.37 11.66
CA PRO A 271 9.36 22.65 11.17
C PRO A 271 10.88 22.64 10.91
N GLU A 272 11.65 22.03 11.80
CA GLU A 272 13.11 21.89 11.66
C GLU A 272 13.51 21.06 10.44
N GLN A 273 12.85 19.92 10.23
CA GLN A 273 13.09 19.06 9.06
C GLN A 273 12.72 19.81 7.77
N ARG A 274 11.60 20.54 7.74
CA ARG A 274 11.23 21.37 6.59
C ARG A 274 12.29 22.42 6.30
N ALA A 275 12.76 23.14 7.32
CA ALA A 275 13.78 24.16 7.16
C ALA A 275 15.13 23.57 6.71
N PHE A 276 15.48 22.38 7.18
CA PHE A 276 16.67 21.65 6.74
C PHE A 276 16.61 21.30 5.26
N PHE A 277 15.58 20.56 4.82
CA PHE A 277 15.44 20.14 3.42
C PHE A 277 15.29 21.33 2.48
N LYS A 278 14.56 22.38 2.89
CA LYS A 278 14.44 23.61 2.10
C LYS A 278 15.81 24.28 1.86
N ARG A 279 16.68 24.32 2.86
CA ARG A 279 18.04 24.89 2.72
C ARG A 279 18.95 23.99 1.89
N ALA A 280 18.95 22.68 2.14
CA ALA A 280 19.77 21.72 1.39
C ALA A 280 19.43 21.69 -0.11
N CYS A 281 18.17 21.97 -0.45
CA CYS A 281 17.66 21.96 -1.82
C CYS A 281 17.61 23.36 -2.48
N ALA A 282 18.08 24.41 -1.80
CA ALA A 282 17.88 25.78 -2.26
C ALA A 282 18.58 26.06 -3.61
N GLY A 283 17.86 26.74 -4.52
CA GLY A 283 18.38 27.10 -5.84
C GLY A 283 18.52 25.92 -6.81
N ARG A 284 17.89 24.78 -6.53
CA ARG A 284 17.94 23.55 -7.33
C ARG A 284 16.54 23.11 -7.76
N HIS A 285 16.45 22.49 -8.93
CA HIS A 285 15.26 21.73 -9.31
C HIS A 285 15.37 20.35 -8.67
N VAL A 286 14.44 20.03 -7.77
CA VAL A 286 14.46 18.83 -6.95
C VAL A 286 13.40 17.86 -7.43
N ILE A 287 13.87 16.69 -7.84
CA ILE A 287 13.02 15.54 -8.14
C ILE A 287 13.27 14.49 -7.07
N VAL A 288 12.21 13.99 -6.46
CA VAL A 288 12.31 12.94 -5.43
C VAL A 288 11.94 11.60 -6.04
N ALA A 289 12.85 10.64 -6.04
CA ALA A 289 12.53 9.25 -6.33
C ALA A 289 12.13 8.54 -5.02
N LEU A 290 10.83 8.34 -4.80
CA LEU A 290 10.27 7.84 -3.55
C LEU A 290 10.04 6.33 -3.56
N SER A 291 10.51 5.63 -2.52
CA SER A 291 10.33 4.18 -2.32
C SER A 291 10.95 3.28 -3.41
N THR A 292 12.17 3.62 -3.86
CA THR A 292 12.89 2.87 -4.90
C THR A 292 13.29 1.46 -4.45
N HIS A 293 13.37 0.54 -5.42
CA HIS A 293 13.81 -0.85 -5.27
C HIS A 293 15.04 -1.15 -6.13
N GLY A 294 15.70 -2.28 -5.84
CA GLY A 294 16.88 -2.74 -6.55
C GLY A 294 16.68 -2.76 -8.06
N GLY A 295 17.66 -2.20 -8.78
CA GLY A 295 17.63 -2.00 -10.23
C GLY A 295 17.15 -0.61 -10.64
N GLU A 296 16.24 0.01 -9.88
CA GLU A 296 15.71 1.34 -10.24
C GLU A 296 16.68 2.47 -9.88
N GLU A 297 17.43 2.35 -8.77
CA GLU A 297 18.27 3.45 -8.29
C GLU A 297 19.39 3.82 -9.26
N VAL A 298 20.01 2.82 -9.87
CA VAL A 298 21.07 3.02 -10.87
C VAL A 298 20.48 3.64 -12.14
N LEU A 299 19.31 3.15 -12.58
CA LEU A 299 18.59 3.69 -13.74
C LEU A 299 18.26 5.17 -13.55
N LEU A 300 17.70 5.53 -12.39
CA LEU A 300 17.32 6.89 -12.04
C LEU A 300 18.55 7.80 -11.89
N ALA A 301 19.61 7.33 -11.24
CA ALA A 301 20.85 8.07 -11.10
C ALA A 301 21.50 8.38 -12.46
N ARG A 302 21.54 7.40 -13.37
CA ARG A 302 22.02 7.59 -14.75
C ARG A 302 21.18 8.61 -15.50
N ALA A 303 19.86 8.55 -15.35
CA ALA A 303 18.97 9.51 -16.02
C ALA A 303 19.16 10.94 -15.49
N ALA A 304 19.36 11.12 -14.18
CA ALA A 304 19.69 12.42 -13.60
C ALA A 304 21.06 12.93 -14.05
N ALA A 305 22.07 12.06 -14.10
CA ALA A 305 23.41 12.42 -14.59
C ALA A 305 23.37 12.83 -16.07
N TRP A 306 22.63 12.10 -16.90
CA TRP A 306 22.42 12.45 -18.30
C TRP A 306 21.68 13.78 -18.45
N ALA A 307 20.61 14.01 -17.70
CA ALA A 307 19.83 15.25 -17.74
C ALA A 307 20.69 16.46 -17.32
N ALA A 308 21.60 16.27 -16.36
CA ALA A 308 22.59 17.28 -16.00
C ALA A 308 23.68 17.47 -17.07
N GLY A 309 24.09 16.39 -17.75
CA GLY A 309 25.16 16.37 -18.75
C GLY A 309 24.79 16.88 -20.15
N LEU A 310 23.49 16.99 -20.48
CA LEU A 310 22.96 17.46 -21.77
C LEU A 310 23.39 18.88 -22.20
N LYS A 311 24.08 19.63 -21.34
CA LYS A 311 24.41 21.05 -21.56
C LYS A 311 25.90 21.35 -21.36
N LYS A 312 26.81 20.55 -21.97
CA LYS A 312 28.17 21.07 -22.24
C LYS A 312 28.03 22.36 -23.07
N GLY A 313 28.23 23.52 -22.44
CA GLY A 313 28.19 24.84 -23.11
C GLY A 313 27.02 25.76 -22.78
N ASN A 314 26.11 25.42 -21.84
CA ASN A 314 25.06 26.34 -21.39
C ASN A 314 25.26 26.73 -19.91
N PRO A 315 25.54 28.02 -19.60
CA PRO A 315 25.72 28.52 -18.24
C PRO A 315 24.51 28.34 -17.30
N GLN A 316 23.34 28.02 -17.86
CA GLN A 316 22.13 27.59 -17.15
C GLN A 316 21.96 26.06 -17.20
N ALA A 317 23.04 25.31 -16.97
CA ALA A 317 22.93 23.88 -16.69
C ALA A 317 21.94 23.71 -15.53
N LEU A 318 20.88 22.92 -15.75
CA LEU A 318 19.82 22.75 -14.76
C LEU A 318 20.47 22.29 -13.47
N LYS A 319 20.32 23.09 -12.41
CA LYS A 319 20.75 22.73 -11.05
C LYS A 319 19.85 21.61 -10.51
N LEU A 320 19.82 20.47 -11.19
CA LEU A 320 18.98 19.34 -10.87
C LEU A 320 19.57 18.62 -9.66
N LEU A 321 18.73 18.26 -8.71
CA LEU A 321 19.02 17.36 -7.62
C LEU A 321 18.01 16.23 -7.64
N LEU A 322 18.48 15.02 -7.91
CA LEU A 322 17.70 13.81 -7.69
C LEU A 322 17.88 13.37 -6.23
N VAL A 323 16.79 13.35 -5.47
CA VAL A 323 16.77 12.80 -4.10
C VAL A 323 16.25 11.37 -4.16
N LEU A 324 17.13 10.39 -3.94
CA LEU A 324 16.79 8.97 -3.90
C LEU A 324 16.37 8.55 -2.49
N VAL A 325 15.14 8.07 -2.34
CA VAL A 325 14.58 7.57 -1.08
C VAL A 325 14.30 6.06 -1.21
N PRO A 326 15.25 5.18 -0.85
CA PRO A 326 15.06 3.74 -0.98
C PRO A 326 13.97 3.23 -0.04
N ARG A 327 13.16 2.27 -0.51
CA ARG A 327 12.12 1.64 0.33
C ARG A 327 12.69 0.99 1.59
N HIS A 328 13.92 0.50 1.51
CA HIS A 328 14.64 -0.13 2.60
C HIS A 328 15.86 0.73 2.97
N PRO A 329 15.76 1.58 4.02
CA PRO A 329 16.84 2.45 4.52
C PRO A 329 18.21 1.77 4.63
N LYS A 330 18.26 0.51 5.09
CA LYS A 330 19.50 -0.27 5.21
C LYS A 330 20.32 -0.40 3.92
N ARG A 331 19.73 -0.14 2.74
CA ARG A 331 20.44 -0.14 1.45
C ARG A 331 21.19 1.15 1.19
N GLY A 332 20.90 2.23 1.93
CA GLY A 332 21.50 3.56 1.78
C GLY A 332 23.02 3.54 1.69
N PRO A 333 23.75 2.96 2.66
CA PRO A 333 25.21 2.91 2.63
C PRO A 333 25.79 2.23 1.39
N ALA A 334 25.19 1.13 0.94
CA ALA A 334 25.63 0.43 -0.26
C ALA A 334 25.37 1.25 -1.54
N LEU A 335 24.21 1.92 -1.61
CA LEU A 335 23.86 2.82 -2.71
C LEU A 335 24.77 4.05 -2.75
N ALA A 336 25.07 4.66 -1.59
CA ALA A 336 25.96 5.81 -1.48
C ALA A 336 27.36 5.48 -1.99
N LYS A 337 27.89 4.31 -1.64
CA LYS A 337 29.17 3.82 -2.16
C LYS A 337 29.11 3.59 -3.68
N ALA A 338 28.07 2.92 -4.17
CA ALA A 338 27.95 2.56 -5.59
C ALA A 338 27.74 3.77 -6.51
N LEU A 339 27.01 4.78 -6.03
CA LEU A 339 26.64 5.98 -6.79
C LEU A 339 27.50 7.19 -6.45
N GLN A 340 28.47 7.04 -5.54
CA GLN A 340 29.33 8.12 -5.02
C GLN A 340 28.51 9.34 -4.57
N ALA A 341 27.43 9.08 -3.84
CA ALA A 341 26.44 10.09 -3.46
C ALA A 341 26.46 10.35 -1.95
N PRO A 342 26.20 11.61 -1.53
CA PRO A 342 26.05 11.95 -0.13
C PRO A 342 24.89 11.18 0.51
N LEU A 343 25.06 10.80 1.77
CA LEU A 343 24.12 10.02 2.56
C LEU A 343 23.58 10.82 3.75
N HIS A 344 22.26 11.02 3.76
CA HIS A 344 21.59 11.82 4.79
C HIS A 344 21.77 11.29 6.22
N SER A 345 21.77 9.96 6.43
CA SER A 345 22.00 9.38 7.77
C SER A 345 23.38 9.69 8.36
N ARG A 346 24.34 10.13 7.52
CA ARG A 346 25.67 10.60 7.94
C ARG A 346 25.75 12.12 8.07
N HIS A 347 24.61 12.80 8.05
CA HIS A 347 24.51 14.26 8.05
C HIS A 347 25.20 14.93 6.84
N GLU A 348 25.39 14.18 5.75
CA GLU A 348 25.97 14.70 4.51
C GLU A 348 24.91 15.45 3.69
N VAL A 349 25.29 16.63 3.19
CA VAL A 349 24.47 17.48 2.32
C VAL A 349 25.14 17.56 0.95
N PRO A 350 24.38 17.48 -0.16
CA PRO A 350 24.95 17.56 -1.50
C PRO A 350 25.62 18.90 -1.76
N LYS A 351 26.86 18.83 -2.26
CA LYS A 351 27.61 19.99 -2.76
C LYS A 351 26.98 20.54 -4.05
N PRO A 352 27.28 21.80 -4.45
CA PRO A 352 26.71 22.40 -5.65
C PRO A 352 26.92 21.63 -6.96
N ASP A 353 28.03 20.87 -7.06
CA ASP A 353 28.42 20.04 -8.19
C ASP A 353 27.81 18.63 -8.18
N GLN A 354 27.20 18.21 -7.06
CA GLN A 354 26.62 16.89 -6.89
C GLN A 354 25.13 16.89 -7.22
N ASN A 355 24.68 16.08 -8.17
CA ASN A 355 23.29 16.04 -8.64
C ASN A 355 22.43 14.92 -8.03
N LEU A 356 22.95 14.23 -7.03
CA LEU A 356 22.33 13.08 -6.39
C LEU A 356 22.44 13.20 -4.87
N TRP A 357 21.38 12.85 -4.16
CA TRP A 357 21.38 12.75 -2.70
C TRP A 357 20.55 11.57 -2.24
N ILE A 358 21.10 10.74 -1.35
CA ILE A 358 20.40 9.56 -0.83
C ILE A 358 19.87 9.88 0.56
N VAL A 359 18.56 9.74 0.73
CA VAL A 359 17.90 9.88 2.02
C VAL A 359 17.42 8.52 2.51
N ASP A 360 18.21 7.92 3.40
CA ASP A 360 18.06 6.58 3.96
C ASP A 360 17.48 6.60 5.38
N SER A 361 16.51 7.47 5.63
CA SER A 361 15.87 7.60 6.94
C SER A 361 14.34 7.62 6.83
N MET A 362 13.67 7.15 7.89
CA MET A 362 12.20 7.13 7.95
C MET A 362 11.64 8.39 8.63
N GLY A 363 10.38 8.70 8.36
CA GLY A 363 9.66 9.79 9.05
C GLY A 363 9.92 11.20 8.52
N GLN A 364 10.67 11.33 7.41
CA GLN A 364 11.05 12.61 6.82
C GLN A 364 10.39 12.88 5.47
N THR A 365 9.59 11.93 4.96
CA THR A 365 8.93 11.99 3.64
C THR A 365 8.18 13.31 3.43
N GLY A 366 7.40 13.76 4.42
CA GLY A 366 6.66 15.01 4.27
C GLY A 366 7.54 16.26 4.13
N ALA A 367 8.74 16.26 4.71
CA ALA A 367 9.68 17.37 4.60
C ALA A 367 10.40 17.35 3.24
N ILE A 368 10.83 16.16 2.81
CA ILE A 368 11.48 15.91 1.52
C ILE A 368 10.55 16.27 0.36
N LEU A 369 9.29 15.79 0.39
CA LEU A 369 8.30 16.06 -0.64
C LEU A 369 8.00 17.55 -0.79
N ARG A 370 7.97 18.32 0.31
CA ARG A 370 7.76 19.78 0.25
C ARG A 370 8.94 20.56 -0.31
N ALA A 371 10.13 19.95 -0.40
CA ALA A 371 11.27 20.53 -1.10
C ALA A 371 11.30 20.15 -2.60
N ALA A 372 10.44 19.22 -3.03
CA ALA A 372 10.39 18.70 -4.38
C ALA A 372 9.52 19.56 -5.31
N GLN A 373 9.81 19.49 -6.61
CA GLN A 373 8.94 19.98 -7.67
C GLN A 373 8.22 18.83 -8.38
N ALA A 374 8.78 17.62 -8.32
CA ALA A 374 8.14 16.42 -8.85
C ALA A 374 8.61 15.17 -8.12
N VAL A 375 7.83 14.09 -8.27
CA VAL A 375 8.10 12.81 -7.61
C VAL A 375 8.11 11.69 -8.63
N ILE A 376 9.16 10.88 -8.62
CA ILE A 376 9.21 9.60 -9.31
C ILE A 376 8.90 8.50 -8.31
N MET A 377 7.86 7.71 -8.57
CA MET A 377 7.51 6.59 -7.70
C MET A 377 8.35 5.37 -8.04
N GLY A 378 9.07 4.87 -7.05
CA GLY A 378 9.76 3.59 -7.13
C GLY A 378 8.82 2.40 -7.17
N ASN A 379 9.40 1.22 -7.37
CA ASN A 379 8.76 -0.07 -7.59
C ASN A 379 7.81 -0.08 -8.80
N THR A 380 8.10 0.75 -9.81
CA THR A 380 7.28 0.86 -11.03
C THR A 380 8.10 0.80 -12.32
N TRP A 381 9.43 0.85 -12.24
CA TRP A 381 10.31 1.00 -13.41
C TRP A 381 11.00 -0.30 -13.84
N THR A 382 10.90 -1.35 -13.04
CA THR A 382 11.41 -2.70 -13.38
C THR A 382 10.26 -3.71 -13.50
N PRO A 383 10.40 -4.78 -14.31
CA PRO A 383 9.33 -5.77 -14.53
C PRO A 383 8.75 -6.43 -13.27
N GLN A 384 9.52 -6.45 -12.18
CA GLN A 384 9.10 -6.99 -10.88
C GLN A 384 8.31 -5.97 -10.05
N GLY A 385 8.17 -4.74 -10.53
CA GLY A 385 7.49 -3.63 -9.89
C GLY A 385 6.03 -3.92 -9.57
N GLN A 386 5.62 -3.54 -8.37
CA GLN A 386 4.24 -3.71 -7.88
C GLN A 386 3.55 -2.38 -7.54
N GLY A 387 4.24 -1.24 -7.70
CA GLY A 387 3.82 0.10 -7.30
C GLY A 387 3.94 0.39 -5.80
N HIS A 388 3.74 1.67 -5.45
CA HIS A 388 3.65 2.20 -4.08
C HIS A 388 2.54 3.26 -3.97
N ASN A 389 2.28 3.70 -2.73
CA ASN A 389 1.29 4.73 -2.45
C ASN A 389 1.66 6.07 -3.11
N VAL A 390 0.84 6.49 -4.07
CA VAL A 390 1.00 7.77 -4.77
C VAL A 390 0.22 8.92 -4.12
N HIS A 391 -0.67 8.64 -3.18
CA HIS A 391 -1.54 9.68 -2.61
C HIS A 391 -0.79 10.66 -1.72
N GLU A 392 0.32 10.25 -1.08
CA GLU A 392 1.16 11.13 -0.26
C GLU A 392 1.68 12.34 -1.06
N PRO A 393 2.39 12.17 -2.19
CA PRO A 393 2.81 13.30 -3.00
C PRO A 393 1.65 14.04 -3.68
N LEU A 394 0.59 13.35 -4.10
CA LEU A 394 -0.58 13.98 -4.70
C LEU A 394 -1.33 14.90 -3.74
N SER A 395 -1.41 14.54 -2.45
CA SER A 395 -2.00 15.38 -1.41
C SER A 395 -1.26 16.71 -1.21
N LEU A 396 -0.01 16.81 -1.69
CA LEU A 396 0.81 18.03 -1.69
C LEU A 396 0.74 18.78 -3.04
N GLY A 397 -0.10 18.34 -3.97
CA GLY A 397 -0.20 18.92 -5.32
C GLY A 397 1.03 18.65 -6.19
N LEU A 398 1.87 17.67 -5.84
CA LEU A 398 3.08 17.38 -6.60
C LEU A 398 2.75 16.54 -7.84
N PRO A 399 3.32 16.86 -9.01
CA PRO A 399 3.27 15.97 -10.16
C PRO A 399 4.00 14.66 -9.84
N VAL A 400 3.32 13.54 -10.09
CA VAL A 400 3.84 12.19 -9.81
C VAL A 400 4.06 11.43 -11.12
N LEU A 401 5.31 11.00 -11.31
CA LEU A 401 5.79 10.13 -12.37
C LEU A 401 5.80 8.68 -11.90
N VAL A 402 5.18 7.80 -12.67
CA VAL A 402 5.22 6.35 -12.43
C VAL A 402 5.68 5.60 -13.68
N GLY A 403 6.39 4.49 -13.49
CA GLY A 403 6.75 3.57 -14.55
C GLY A 403 5.60 2.61 -14.91
N PRO A 404 5.80 1.76 -15.94
CA PRO A 404 4.74 0.93 -16.52
C PRO A 404 4.32 -0.26 -15.62
N TRP A 405 5.03 -0.55 -14.54
CA TRP A 405 4.80 -1.73 -13.70
C TRP A 405 4.08 -1.37 -12.39
N LEU A 406 2.78 -1.14 -12.48
CA LEU A 406 1.97 -0.62 -11.35
C LEU A 406 1.39 -1.69 -10.43
N GLY A 407 1.48 -2.97 -10.80
CA GLY A 407 0.90 -4.08 -10.04
C GLY A 407 -0.55 -3.82 -9.62
N ALA A 408 -0.84 -3.93 -8.33
CA ALA A 408 -2.17 -3.67 -7.81
C ALA A 408 -2.59 -2.19 -7.94
N TRP A 409 -1.64 -1.24 -7.95
CA TRP A 409 -1.91 0.21 -7.99
C TRP A 409 -2.48 0.70 -9.31
N GLY A 410 -2.37 -0.07 -10.39
CA GLY A 410 -3.05 0.27 -11.65
C GLY A 410 -4.56 0.48 -11.47
N GLU A 411 -5.19 -0.32 -10.59
CA GLU A 411 -6.63 -0.21 -10.31
C GLU A 411 -7.02 0.98 -9.42
N VAL A 412 -6.07 1.55 -8.68
CA VAL A 412 -6.31 2.70 -7.78
C VAL A 412 -6.31 4.02 -8.55
N LEU A 413 -5.69 4.03 -9.73
CA LEU A 413 -5.44 5.22 -10.53
C LEU A 413 -6.38 5.30 -11.75
N ASP A 414 -7.47 4.53 -11.72
CA ASP A 414 -8.43 4.40 -12.83
C ASP A 414 -9.40 5.61 -12.85
N PRO A 415 -9.31 6.49 -13.86
CA PRO A 415 -9.67 6.18 -15.25
C PRO A 415 -8.46 6.26 -16.20
N TRP A 416 -7.49 5.36 -16.05
CA TRP A 416 -6.23 5.42 -16.80
C TRP A 416 -6.40 4.74 -18.16
N PRO A 417 -6.02 5.37 -19.29
CA PRO A 417 -6.09 4.71 -20.59
C PRO A 417 -5.36 3.36 -20.59
N PRO A 418 -6.00 2.28 -21.10
CA PRO A 418 -5.50 0.90 -21.03
C PRO A 418 -4.20 0.63 -21.80
N ASN A 419 -3.64 1.63 -22.50
CA ASN A 419 -2.58 1.43 -23.50
C ASN A 419 -1.19 1.96 -23.07
N LEU A 420 -0.97 2.32 -21.80
CA LEU A 420 0.36 2.80 -21.33
C LEU A 420 1.50 1.78 -21.55
N HIS A 421 1.18 0.49 -21.48
CA HIS A 421 2.12 -0.59 -21.74
C HIS A 421 2.61 -0.62 -23.20
N GLN A 422 1.83 -0.07 -24.15
CA GLN A 422 2.17 -0.08 -25.57
C GLN A 422 3.14 1.05 -25.96
N VAL A 423 3.22 2.13 -25.17
CA VAL A 423 4.04 3.31 -25.46
C VAL A 423 5.28 3.44 -24.55
N GLY A 424 5.52 2.50 -23.63
CA GLY A 424 6.71 2.52 -22.76
C GLY A 424 6.86 3.79 -21.91
N GLY A 425 5.77 4.52 -21.67
CA GLY A 425 5.78 5.87 -21.14
C GLY A 425 5.56 5.95 -19.62
N ALA A 426 5.98 7.08 -19.04
CA ALA A 426 5.55 7.51 -17.71
C ALA A 426 4.48 8.60 -17.83
N TRP A 427 3.72 8.79 -16.76
CA TRP A 427 2.63 9.75 -16.72
C TRP A 427 2.82 10.71 -15.54
N VAL A 428 2.43 11.97 -15.72
CA VAL A 428 2.34 12.97 -14.66
C VAL A 428 0.89 13.02 -14.20
N HIS A 429 0.60 12.57 -12.98
CA HIS A 429 -0.70 12.83 -12.37
C HIS A 429 -0.64 14.12 -11.56
N GLY A 430 -1.50 15.08 -11.90
CA GLY A 430 -1.81 16.27 -11.13
C GLY A 430 -3.28 16.57 -11.33
N ASP A 431 -4.13 16.07 -10.43
CA ASP A 431 -5.55 16.39 -10.48
C ASP A 431 -5.87 17.45 -9.42
N THR A 432 -5.88 18.70 -9.87
CA THR A 432 -6.46 19.84 -9.15
C THR A 432 -7.94 20.06 -9.52
N ALA A 433 -8.65 19.11 -10.14
CA ALA A 433 -10.00 19.37 -10.66
C ALA A 433 -11.02 18.25 -10.43
N ARG A 434 -11.41 18.07 -9.16
CA ARG A 434 -12.81 17.76 -8.80
C ARG A 434 -13.47 18.75 -7.84
N SER A 435 -12.90 19.95 -7.69
CA SER A 435 -13.66 21.10 -7.20
C SER A 435 -13.71 22.19 -8.25
N ASN A 436 -14.94 22.51 -8.65
CA ASN A 436 -15.39 23.66 -9.43
C ASN A 436 -15.32 23.55 -10.96
N SER A 437 -16.49 23.17 -11.47
CA SER A 437 -17.07 23.61 -12.72
C SER A 437 -16.78 25.09 -13.04
N ALA A 438 -16.64 25.33 -14.34
CA ALA A 438 -16.67 26.59 -15.07
C ALA A 438 -15.32 27.30 -15.30
N ASN A 439 -15.03 27.42 -16.60
CA ASN A 439 -14.14 28.38 -17.25
C ASN A 439 -12.64 28.05 -17.35
N ARG A 440 -12.25 27.42 -18.47
CA ARG A 440 -11.30 28.00 -19.45
C ARG A 440 -11.20 27.15 -20.71
N LYS A 441 -11.58 27.76 -21.84
CA LYS A 441 -11.18 27.36 -23.20
C LYS A 441 -9.64 27.34 -23.27
N GLY A 442 -9.09 26.32 -23.94
CA GLY A 442 -7.68 26.24 -24.31
C GLY A 442 -7.04 24.92 -23.91
N SER A 443 -7.22 23.87 -24.72
CA SER A 443 -6.35 22.70 -24.67
C SER A 443 -4.90 23.16 -24.88
N SER A 444 -4.03 23.01 -23.88
CA SER A 444 -2.69 23.59 -23.95
C SER A 444 -1.87 22.91 -25.08
N PRO A 445 -1.17 23.67 -25.93
CA PRO A 445 -0.27 23.14 -26.97
C PRO A 445 0.80 22.18 -26.42
N PHE A 446 1.09 22.28 -25.12
CA PHE A 446 2.03 21.46 -24.38
C PHE A 446 1.64 19.97 -24.32
N LEU A 447 0.38 19.63 -24.06
CA LEU A 447 -0.06 18.23 -24.01
C LEU A 447 -0.01 17.55 -25.39
N LYS A 448 -0.22 18.33 -26.47
CA LYS A 448 -0.09 17.85 -27.85
C LYS A 448 1.37 17.68 -28.27
N GLY A 449 2.28 18.57 -27.83
CA GLY A 449 3.72 18.47 -28.09
C GLY A 449 4.38 17.28 -27.39
N LEU A 450 3.99 17.00 -26.14
CA LEU A 450 4.49 15.86 -25.37
C LEU A 450 4.04 14.52 -25.99
N ALA A 451 2.78 14.42 -26.43
CA ALA A 451 2.25 13.25 -27.13
C ALA A 451 2.95 13.00 -28.47
N HIS A 452 3.19 14.05 -29.27
CA HIS A 452 3.90 13.96 -30.55
C HIS A 452 5.36 13.47 -30.39
N PHE A 453 6.07 13.96 -29.37
CA PHE A 453 7.46 13.58 -29.09
C PHE A 453 7.59 12.14 -28.58
N MET A 454 6.58 11.62 -27.87
CA MET A 454 6.53 10.22 -27.44
C MET A 454 6.20 9.25 -28.59
N LEU A 455 5.49 9.73 -29.63
CA LEU A 455 5.12 8.93 -30.80
C LEU A 455 6.19 8.93 -31.91
N HIS A 456 7.06 9.95 -31.94
CA HIS A 456 8.11 10.10 -32.95
C HIS A 456 9.49 10.41 -32.33
N PRO A 457 10.14 9.44 -31.68
CA PRO A 457 11.49 9.65 -31.16
C PRO A 457 12.51 9.79 -32.32
N PRO A 458 13.48 10.73 -32.25
CA PRO A 458 14.55 10.80 -33.23
C PRO A 458 15.44 9.53 -33.15
N ALA A 459 15.92 9.09 -34.30
CA ALA A 459 16.70 7.86 -34.44
C ALA A 459 18.00 7.91 -33.60
N PRO A 460 18.39 6.79 -32.94
CA PRO A 460 19.57 6.75 -32.10
C PRO A 460 20.84 6.86 -32.96
N GLN A 461 21.67 7.88 -32.70
CA GLN A 461 23.05 7.90 -33.19
C GLN A 461 23.91 7.01 -32.28
N ALA A 462 24.46 5.97 -32.89
CA ALA A 462 25.52 5.05 -32.44
C ALA A 462 25.37 4.36 -31.06
N ALA A 463 25.46 3.03 -31.11
CA ALA A 463 25.24 2.10 -30.00
C ALA A 463 26.27 2.26 -28.85
N ASP A 464 25.76 2.36 -27.62
CA ASP A 464 26.51 2.16 -26.38
C ASP A 464 26.63 0.64 -26.11
N PRO A 465 27.84 0.05 -25.99
CA PRO A 465 28.05 -1.41 -25.99
C PRO A 465 27.47 -2.18 -24.78
N LEU A 466 26.83 -1.51 -23.82
CA LEU A 466 26.33 -2.16 -22.60
C LEU A 466 24.80 -2.24 -22.51
N VAL A 467 24.07 -1.92 -23.58
CA VAL A 467 22.61 -2.12 -23.64
C VAL A 467 22.28 -3.53 -24.11
N GLY A 468 22.40 -4.49 -23.19
CA GLY A 468 21.72 -5.77 -23.32
C GLY A 468 20.21 -5.53 -23.47
N ALA A 469 19.58 -6.28 -24.36
CA ALA A 469 18.17 -6.16 -24.74
C ALA A 469 17.22 -6.33 -23.54
N GLU A 470 16.92 -5.24 -22.82
CA GLU A 470 15.89 -5.22 -21.79
C GLU A 470 14.57 -4.68 -22.35
N LYS A 471 13.50 -5.48 -22.25
CA LYS A 471 12.11 -5.05 -22.47
C LYS A 471 11.66 -4.20 -21.26
N GLY A 472 12.04 -2.92 -21.25
CA GLY A 472 11.64 -1.93 -20.23
C GLY A 472 11.87 -0.49 -20.74
N PRO A 473 11.35 0.55 -20.06
CA PRO A 473 11.61 1.94 -20.46
C PRO A 473 13.11 2.22 -20.33
N GLY A 474 13.80 2.29 -21.47
CA GLY A 474 15.24 2.57 -21.49
C GLY A 474 15.58 3.94 -20.90
N VAL A 475 16.84 4.13 -20.49
CA VAL A 475 17.38 5.36 -19.88
C VAL A 475 16.89 6.62 -20.63
N GLY A 476 16.87 6.59 -21.96
CA GLY A 476 16.40 7.71 -22.80
C GLY A 476 14.96 8.16 -22.57
N ALA A 477 14.03 7.25 -22.23
CA ALA A 477 12.65 7.62 -21.93
C ALA A 477 12.55 8.37 -20.60
N LEU A 478 13.20 7.85 -19.56
CA LEU A 478 13.25 8.44 -18.22
C LEU A 478 13.95 9.81 -18.22
N CYS A 479 15.03 9.92 -18.99
CA CYS A 479 15.75 11.15 -19.29
C CYS A 479 14.85 12.26 -19.88
N ARG A 480 14.05 11.93 -20.90
CA ARG A 480 13.10 12.88 -21.53
C ARG A 480 12.01 13.33 -20.58
N LEU A 481 11.51 12.43 -19.73
CA LEU A 481 10.50 12.72 -18.71
C LEU A 481 11.01 13.67 -17.63
N ILE A 482 12.22 13.41 -17.13
CA ILE A 482 12.90 14.30 -16.17
C ILE A 482 13.02 15.71 -16.77
N MET A 483 13.46 15.83 -18.04
CA MET A 483 13.59 17.13 -18.71
C MET A 483 12.25 17.85 -18.92
N GLY A 484 11.20 17.14 -19.37
CA GLY A 484 9.87 17.74 -19.56
C GLY A 484 9.24 18.22 -18.25
N THR A 485 9.60 17.60 -17.12
CA THR A 485 9.15 18.02 -15.79
C THR A 485 9.88 19.25 -15.27
N ILE A 486 11.08 19.54 -15.79
CA ILE A 486 11.90 20.70 -15.38
C ILE A 486 11.60 21.95 -16.22
N GLN A 487 11.10 21.79 -17.45
CA GLN A 487 10.80 22.89 -18.38
C GLN A 487 9.44 23.57 -18.15
N HIS A 488 8.64 23.07 -17.21
CA HIS A 488 7.38 23.62 -16.73
C HIS A 488 7.45 23.86 -15.23
#